data_AF-W6K2I8-F1
#
_entry.id   AF-W6K2I8-F1
#
_cell.length_a   1.000
_cell.length_b   1.000
_cell.length_c   1.000
_cell.angle_alpha   90.00
_cell.angle_beta   90.00
_cell.angle_gamma   90.00
#
_symmetry.space_group_name_H-M   'P 1'
#
loop_
_entity.id
_entity.type
_entity.pdbx_description
1 polymer ?
#
loop_
_entity_poly.entity_id
_entity_poly.type
_entity_poly.pdbx_seq_one_letter_code
_entity_poly.pdbx_strand_id
1 'polypeptide(L)' 'MPLRDYDRACAAADLAYEARYADWSAARFVAGGCFAVSVHRRR' A
#
# COMPACT_ATOMS: atom_id res chain seq x y z
N MET A 1 0.71 2.97 -11.95
CA MET A 1 -0.25 3.89 -11.30
C MET A 1 0.42 4.52 -10.09
N PRO A 2 0.27 5.83 -9.83
CA PRO A 2 0.76 6.43 -8.60
C PRO A 2 0.15 5.76 -7.36
N LEU A 3 0.94 5.52 -6.31
CA LEU A 3 0.45 4.88 -5.07
C LEU A 3 -0.70 5.66 -4.41
N ARG A 4 -0.72 6.98 -4.58
CA ARG A 4 -1.81 7.83 -4.09
C ARG A 4 -3.16 7.46 -4.70
N ASP A 5 -3.20 7.11 -5.98
CA ASP A 5 -4.44 6.72 -6.65
C ASP A 5 -4.87 5.30 -6.23
N TYR A 6 -3.90 4.44 -5.94
CA TYR A 6 -4.15 3.11 -5.36
C TYR A 6 -4.77 3.23 -3.97
N ASP A 7 -4.20 4.08 -3.11
CA ASP A 7 -4.70 4.33 -1.76
C ASP A 7 -6.14 4.90 -1.79
N ARG A 8 -6.43 5.78 -2.75
CA ARG A 8 -7.80 6.28 -2.99
C ARG A 8 -8.78 5.19 -3.41
N ALA A 9 -8.37 4.30 -4.32
CA ALA A 9 -9.20 3.18 -4.75
C ALA A 9 -9.49 2.20 -3.60
N CYS A 10 -8.48 1.89 -2.78
CA CYS A 10 -8.66 1.08 -1.57
C CYS A 10 -9.62 1.73 -0.58
N ALA A 11 -9.46 3.03 -0.31
CA ALA A 11 -10.37 3.76 0.58
C ALA A 11 -11.82 3.77 0.06
N ALA A 12 -12.02 3.93 -1.25
CA ALA A 12 -13.34 3.86 -1.88
C ALA A 12 -13.97 2.44 -1.79
N ALA A 13 -13.14 1.41 -1.65
CA ALA A 13 -13.55 0.03 -1.42
C ALA A 13 -13.66 -0.34 0.07
N ASP A 14 -13.70 0.65 0.96
CA ASP A 14 -13.82 0.48 2.42
C ASP A 14 -12.64 -0.28 3.07
N LEU A 15 -11.45 -0.13 2.49
CA LEU A 15 -10.19 -0.66 3.01
C LEU A 15 -9.36 0.44 3.65
N ALA A 16 -9.07 0.31 4.95
CA ALA A 16 -8.18 1.21 5.68
C ALA A 16 -6.72 0.77 5.52
N TYR A 17 -5.84 1.71 5.16
CA TYR A 17 -4.40 1.47 5.08
C TYR A 17 -3.78 1.17 6.45
N GLU A 18 -2.93 0.15 6.51
CA GLU A 18 -2.25 -0.26 7.75
C GLU A 18 -0.72 -0.20 7.62
N ALA A 19 -0.15 -0.77 6.55
CA ALA A 19 1.31 -0.80 6.35
C ALA A 19 1.71 -0.93 4.88
N ARG A 20 2.97 -0.59 4.58
CA ARG A 20 3.59 -0.78 3.27
C ARG A 20 5.05 -1.21 3.36
N TYR A 21 5.41 -2.17 2.52
CA TYR A 21 6.73 -2.78 2.44
C TYR A 21 7.28 -2.77 1.02
N ALA A 22 8.59 -2.90 0.89
CA ALA A 22 9.26 -3.01 -0.40
C ALA A 22 9.15 -4.41 -1.02
N ASP A 23 8.88 -5.44 -0.21
CA ASP A 23 8.74 -6.83 -0.66
C ASP A 23 7.96 -7.67 0.36
N TRP A 24 7.80 -8.96 0.07
CA TRP A 24 7.10 -9.94 0.90
C TRP A 24 7.85 -10.34 2.18
N SER A 25 9.11 -9.94 2.34
CA SER A 25 9.89 -10.14 3.58
C SER A 25 9.67 -9.00 4.59
N ALA A 26 8.75 -8.08 4.30
CA ALA A 26 8.47 -6.87 5.08
C ALA A 26 9.65 -5.88 5.13
N ALA A 27 10.48 -5.84 4.09
CA ALA A 27 11.53 -4.83 3.97
C ALA A 27 10.93 -3.41 3.98
N ARG A 28 11.67 -2.45 4.57
CA ARG A 28 11.23 -1.06 4.67
C ARG A 28 10.92 -0.48 3.29
N PHE A 29 9.73 0.08 3.14
CA PHE A 29 9.37 0.81 1.92
C PHE A 29 10.09 2.17 1.84
N VAL A 30 10.58 2.51 0.65
CA VAL A 30 11.21 3.80 0.32
C VAL A 30 10.55 4.37 -0.93
N ALA A 31 10.28 5.68 -0.92
CA ALA A 31 9.70 6.36 -2.06
C ALA A 31 10.58 6.20 -3.31
N GLY A 32 9.97 5.93 -4.47
CA GLY A 32 10.68 5.68 -5.73
C GLY A 32 11.10 4.24 -5.96
N GLY A 33 10.77 3.31 -5.05
CA GLY A 33 10.95 1.88 -5.26
C GLY A 33 10.09 1.33 -6.43
N CYS A 34 10.53 0.24 -7.03
CA CYS A 34 9.85 -0.39 -8.16
C CYS A 34 8.71 -1.34 -7.75
N PHE A 35 8.61 -1.68 -6.46
CA PHE A 35 7.64 -2.62 -5.93
C PHE A 35 7.10 -2.16 -4.58
N ALA A 36 5.86 -2.54 -4.26
CA ALA A 36 5.22 -2.25 -3.00
C ALA A 36 4.24 -3.36 -2.62
N VAL A 37 4.30 -3.81 -1.36
CA VAL A 37 3.28 -4.66 -0.73
C VAL A 37 2.51 -3.78 0.25
N SER A 38 1.19 -3.66 0.09
CA SER A 38 0.35 -2.82 0.95
C SER A 38 -0.65 -3.68 1.73
N VAL A 39 -0.69 -3.50 3.04
CA VAL A 39 -1.63 -4.18 3.94
C VAL A 39 -2.78 -3.24 4.26
N HIS A 40 -4.00 -3.77 4.16
CA HIS A 40 -5.20 -3.03 4.49
C HIS A 40 -6.13 -3.89 5.33
N ARG A 41 -6.93 -3.21 6.15
CA ARG A 41 -7.99 -3.83 6.94
C ARG A 41 -9.34 -3.35 6.44
N ARG A 42 -10.28 -4.28 6.29
CA ARG A 42 -11.68 -3.93 6.01
C ARG A 42 -12.27 -3.20 7.22
N ARG A 43 -12.97 -2.09 6.96
CA ARG A 43 -13.71 -1.37 8.01
C ARG A 43 -14.98 -2.12 8.41
#